data_AF-A0A936W0M4-F1
#
_entry.id   AF-A0A936W0M4-F1
#
_cell.length_a   1.000
_cell.length_b   1.000
_cell.length_c   1.000
_cell.angle_alpha   90.00
_cell.angle_beta   90.00
_cell.angle_gamma   90.00
#
_symmetry.space_group_name_H-M   'P 1'
#
loop_
_entity.id
_entity.type
_entity.pdbx_description
1 polymer ?
#
loop_
_entity_poly.entity_id
_entity_poly.type
_entity_poly.pdbx_seq_one_letter_code
_entity_poly.pdbx_strand_id
1 'polypeptide(L)'
;MCFCLASGFGQVPLISFPDLTSITFYEQSGAIAPHTYGVNDVELATQLPGQLNSGNRDFEGVADREFYDVFYSDADGTFNANGGFVSIECRYDFSTGGGALNINEVEFHFGAGYSIYGCYVTSFVSNGNTYVPGSAEWAADCNLVTLSYMGNTENTTIRLRLTIGILDAPSTIVEETCSQSGFEVMVGNILYNEGNPVGTELLTASNGCDSLVYVDLTFNEQYAQEINYTGCSGDGYSMVVGNNLYNEANPSGIEMLMTQENCDSTIIVDLVYNPYYDYEINYQGCEGDGYEVIVNGIVYRSLIRMGQK
;
A
#
# COMPACT_ATOMS: atom_id res chain seq x y z
N MET A 1 14.35 28.53 -4.76
CA MET A 1 15.31 28.07 -3.74
C MET A 1 14.61 26.95 -3.02
N CYS A 2 14.92 25.71 -3.40
CA CYS A 2 14.56 24.57 -2.57
C CYS A 2 15.47 24.67 -1.34
N PHE A 3 14.89 24.96 -0.18
CA PHE A 3 15.65 24.99 1.06
C PHE A 3 15.54 23.61 1.68
N CYS A 4 16.60 22.83 1.62
CA CYS A 4 16.68 21.55 2.31
C CYS A 4 17.56 21.69 3.56
N LEU A 5 16.92 21.67 4.73
CA LEU A 5 17.59 21.70 6.03
C LEU A 5 18.02 20.29 6.41
N ALA A 6 19.23 19.88 6.00
CA ALA A 6 19.78 18.57 6.36
C ALA A 6 19.72 18.35 7.89
N SER A 7 18.81 17.49 8.33
CA SER A 7 18.81 16.96 9.69
C SER A 7 19.02 15.45 9.60
N GLY A 8 20.09 14.98 10.21
CA GLY A 8 20.55 13.61 10.07
C GLY A 8 19.54 12.62 10.63
N PHE A 9 18.98 11.78 9.76
CA PHE A 9 18.21 10.60 10.14
C PHE A 9 18.59 9.44 9.22
N GLY A 10 18.66 8.25 9.82
CA GLY A 10 18.87 7.00 9.08
C GLY A 10 17.76 6.84 8.06
N GLN A 11 18.14 6.74 6.80
CA GLN A 11 17.23 6.90 5.68
C GLN A 11 16.37 5.65 5.50
N VAL A 12 15.08 5.88 5.25
CA VAL A 12 14.12 4.85 4.82
C VAL A 12 14.52 4.38 3.41
N PRO A 13 14.45 3.08 3.10
CA PRO A 13 14.72 2.59 1.74
C PRO A 13 13.86 3.31 0.70
N LEU A 14 14.44 3.81 -0.39
CA LEU A 14 13.67 4.53 -1.43
C LEU A 14 12.54 3.68 -2.00
N ILE A 15 12.77 2.38 -2.16
CA ILE A 15 11.76 1.41 -2.62
C ILE A 15 10.55 1.29 -1.70
N SER A 16 10.68 1.70 -0.43
CA SER A 16 9.58 1.69 0.54
C SER A 16 8.82 3.02 0.61
N PHE A 17 9.18 4.00 -0.22
CA PHE A 17 8.48 5.27 -0.26
C PHE A 17 7.11 5.05 -0.90
N PRO A 18 6.02 5.38 -0.20
CA PRO A 18 4.69 5.24 -0.77
C PRO A 18 4.57 6.07 -2.05
N ASP A 19 3.87 5.51 -3.04
CA ASP A 19 3.63 6.14 -4.34
C ASP A 19 4.87 6.51 -5.17
N LEU A 20 6.11 6.22 -4.75
CA LEU A 20 7.28 6.42 -5.61
C LEU A 20 7.18 5.46 -6.82
N THR A 21 7.09 6.03 -8.02
CA THR A 21 6.86 5.27 -9.26
C THR A 21 8.13 5.07 -10.07
N SER A 22 8.94 6.12 -10.21
CA SER A 22 10.13 6.13 -11.05
C SER A 22 11.12 7.21 -10.64
N ILE A 23 12.35 7.08 -11.13
CA ILE A 23 13.44 8.02 -10.92
C ILE A 23 14.01 8.41 -12.28
N THR A 24 14.15 9.70 -12.54
CA THR A 24 14.75 10.25 -13.75
C THR A 24 16.11 10.87 -13.45
N PHE A 25 17.11 10.45 -14.20
CA PHE A 25 18.45 11.03 -14.22
C PHE A 25 18.56 11.94 -15.45
N TYR A 26 18.76 13.24 -15.23
CA TYR A 26 18.94 14.21 -16.30
C TYR A 26 20.43 14.32 -16.62
N GLU A 27 20.85 13.71 -17.73
CA GLU A 27 22.23 13.76 -18.23
C GLU A 27 22.37 14.84 -19.30
N GLN A 28 23.53 15.50 -19.39
CA GLN A 28 23.82 16.43 -20.46
C GLN A 28 25.22 16.25 -21.06
N SER A 29 25.25 15.46 -22.12
CA SER A 29 26.35 15.36 -23.09
C SER A 29 25.99 15.97 -24.44
N GLY A 30 25.53 17.23 -24.39
CA GLY A 30 25.15 18.04 -25.54
C GLY A 30 23.82 18.74 -25.32
N ALA A 31 22.74 17.97 -25.29
CA ALA A 31 21.41 18.40 -24.86
C ALA A 31 21.01 17.59 -23.63
N ILE A 32 20.13 18.16 -22.80
CA ILE A 32 19.60 17.47 -21.62
C ILE A 32 18.78 16.25 -22.09
N ALA A 33 19.15 15.08 -21.61
CA ALA A 33 18.56 13.79 -21.90
C ALA A 33 18.03 13.16 -20.60
N PRO A 34 16.71 12.94 -20.47
CA PRO A 34 16.15 12.22 -19.33
C PRO A 34 16.29 10.71 -19.49
N HIS A 35 16.77 10.04 -18.45
CA HIS A 35 16.82 8.59 -18.33
C HIS A 35 15.97 8.15 -17.15
N THR A 36 14.81 7.54 -17.42
CA THR A 36 13.81 7.20 -16.40
C THR A 36 13.75 5.70 -16.17
N TYR A 37 13.79 5.29 -14.91
CA TYR A 37 13.68 3.90 -14.47
C TYR A 37 12.56 3.78 -13.44
N GLY A 38 11.71 2.78 -13.58
CA GLY A 38 10.71 2.42 -12.57
C GLY A 38 11.38 1.97 -11.27
N VAL A 39 10.71 2.21 -10.14
CA VAL A 39 11.26 1.90 -8.79
C VAL A 39 11.65 0.42 -8.59
N ASN A 40 11.10 -0.48 -9.43
CA ASN A 40 11.36 -1.92 -9.39
C ASN A 40 12.19 -2.43 -10.59
N ASP A 41 12.70 -1.52 -11.43
CA ASP A 41 13.51 -1.89 -12.59
C ASP A 41 14.87 -2.46 -12.15
N VAL A 42 15.41 -3.39 -12.97
CA VAL A 42 16.59 -4.17 -12.59
C VAL A 42 17.86 -3.33 -12.51
N GLU A 43 17.91 -2.26 -13.30
CA GLU A 43 18.95 -1.25 -13.33
C GLU A 43 19.13 -0.67 -11.92
N LEU A 44 18.07 -0.09 -11.35
CA LEU A 44 18.14 0.46 -9.99
C LEU A 44 18.44 -0.60 -8.91
N ALA A 45 18.01 -1.84 -9.14
CA ALA A 45 18.18 -2.93 -8.18
C ALA A 45 19.52 -3.67 -8.27
N THR A 46 20.41 -3.33 -9.23
CA THR A 46 21.66 -4.07 -9.46
C THR A 46 22.80 -3.14 -9.88
N GLN A 47 23.91 -3.13 -9.14
CA GLN A 47 25.14 -2.51 -9.62
C GLN A 47 25.82 -3.38 -10.68
N LEU A 48 26.14 -2.81 -11.85
CA LEU A 48 26.79 -3.54 -12.93
C LEU A 48 28.26 -3.85 -12.60
N PRO A 49 28.72 -5.11 -12.79
CA PRO A 49 30.08 -5.49 -12.44
C PRO A 49 31.12 -4.98 -13.46
N GLY A 50 32.38 -4.95 -13.06
CA GLY A 50 33.51 -4.72 -13.98
C GLY A 50 33.60 -3.29 -14.52
N GLN A 51 34.04 -3.13 -15.77
CA GLN A 51 34.09 -1.81 -16.43
C GLN A 51 32.86 -1.62 -17.32
N LEU A 52 32.27 -0.43 -17.26
CA LEU A 52 31.12 -0.08 -18.11
C LEU A 52 31.55 0.02 -19.58
N ASN A 53 30.70 -0.41 -20.49
CA ASN A 53 30.96 -0.39 -21.93
C ASN A 53 29.64 -0.50 -22.71
N SER A 54 29.70 -0.52 -24.04
CA SER A 54 28.50 -0.61 -24.90
C SER A 54 27.70 -1.91 -24.77
N GLY A 55 28.19 -2.90 -24.02
CA GLY A 55 27.44 -4.11 -23.62
C GLY A 55 27.17 -4.22 -22.12
N ASN A 56 27.57 -3.24 -21.31
CA ASN A 56 27.48 -3.26 -19.84
C ASN A 56 27.26 -1.83 -19.32
N ARG A 57 26.02 -1.36 -19.36
CA ARG A 57 25.56 -0.02 -18.97
C ARG A 57 24.04 -0.01 -18.88
N ASP A 58 23.50 1.01 -18.22
CA ASP A 58 22.07 1.32 -18.25
C ASP A 58 21.74 2.38 -19.31
N PHE A 59 22.64 3.36 -19.50
CA PHE A 59 22.52 4.38 -20.56
C PHE A 59 23.88 4.96 -20.99
N GLU A 60 23.84 5.83 -22.00
CA GLU A 60 25.00 6.57 -22.52
C GLU A 60 24.71 8.07 -22.58
N GLY A 61 25.69 8.89 -22.21
CA GLY A 61 25.66 10.34 -22.48
C GLY A 61 26.19 10.62 -23.87
N VAL A 62 27.46 10.25 -24.11
CA VAL A 62 28.07 10.23 -25.45
C VAL A 62 28.12 8.80 -26.00
N ALA A 63 27.56 8.63 -27.20
CA ALA A 63 27.49 7.36 -27.89
C ALA A 63 28.85 6.64 -27.95
N ASP A 64 28.88 5.39 -27.48
CA ASP A 64 30.07 4.51 -27.42
C ASP A 64 31.27 5.07 -26.62
N ARG A 65 31.07 6.07 -25.75
CA ARG A 65 32.18 6.73 -25.01
C ARG A 65 31.93 6.95 -23.54
N GLU A 66 30.71 7.29 -23.18
CA GLU A 66 30.35 7.63 -21.80
C GLU A 66 29.23 6.72 -21.35
N PHE A 67 29.56 5.78 -20.49
CA PHE A 67 28.69 4.68 -20.10
C PHE A 67 28.31 4.84 -18.63
N TYR A 68 27.02 4.70 -18.35
CA TYR A 68 26.44 4.93 -17.03
C TYR A 68 25.83 3.66 -16.42
N ASP A 69 25.80 3.63 -15.09
CA ASP A 69 25.20 2.60 -14.25
C ASP A 69 24.51 3.31 -13.07
N VAL A 70 23.24 3.01 -12.82
CA VAL A 70 22.43 3.65 -11.78
C VAL A 70 21.84 2.63 -10.85
N PHE A 71 21.98 2.83 -9.54
CA PHE A 71 21.54 1.84 -8.57
C PHE A 71 21.19 2.44 -7.21
N TYR A 72 20.38 1.72 -6.44
CA TYR A 72 20.15 2.02 -5.03
C TYR A 72 21.40 1.76 -4.20
N SER A 73 21.66 2.65 -3.25
CA SER A 73 22.91 2.67 -2.50
C SER A 73 22.76 3.20 -1.08
N ASP A 74 23.76 2.92 -0.27
CA ASP A 74 24.00 3.59 1.00
C ASP A 74 24.62 4.99 0.76
N ALA A 75 24.72 5.78 1.82
CA ALA A 75 25.19 7.17 1.76
C ALA A 75 26.61 7.31 1.16
N ASP A 76 27.45 6.29 1.33
CA ASP A 76 28.81 6.27 0.80
C ASP A 76 28.90 5.76 -0.64
N GLY A 77 27.75 5.53 -1.29
CA GLY A 77 27.62 5.03 -2.65
C GLY A 77 27.88 3.53 -2.80
N THR A 78 27.96 2.79 -1.70
CA THR A 78 27.98 1.32 -1.75
C THR A 78 26.62 0.80 -2.18
N PHE A 79 26.58 -0.14 -3.13
CA PHE A 79 25.34 -0.75 -3.59
C PHE A 79 24.55 -1.38 -2.43
N ASN A 80 23.28 -1.03 -2.36
CA ASN A 80 22.30 -1.58 -1.44
C ASN A 80 20.91 -1.45 -2.08
N ALA A 81 20.31 -2.58 -2.49
CA ALA A 81 18.97 -2.58 -3.11
C ALA A 81 17.86 -2.03 -2.19
N ASN A 82 18.10 -1.97 -0.88
CA ASN A 82 17.23 -1.33 0.10
C ASN A 82 17.83 -0.01 0.63
N GLY A 83 18.69 0.62 -0.16
CA GLY A 83 19.31 1.90 0.16
C GLY A 83 18.33 3.06 0.10
N GLY A 84 18.60 4.11 0.86
CA GLY A 84 17.86 5.37 0.81
C GLY A 84 18.39 6.37 -0.23
N PHE A 85 19.46 6.00 -0.95
CA PHE A 85 20.12 6.87 -1.93
C PHE A 85 20.13 6.23 -3.31
N VAL A 86 20.30 7.04 -4.34
CA VAL A 86 20.68 6.57 -5.68
C VAL A 86 22.12 6.96 -5.97
N SER A 87 22.87 6.04 -6.55
CA SER A 87 24.20 6.30 -7.07
C SER A 87 24.20 6.22 -8.58
N ILE A 88 24.93 7.12 -9.21
CA ILE A 88 25.21 7.12 -10.64
C ILE A 88 26.72 6.95 -10.80
N GLU A 89 27.12 5.86 -11.41
CA GLU A 89 28.50 5.61 -11.81
C GLU A 89 28.70 5.87 -13.30
N CYS A 90 29.88 6.35 -13.67
CA CYS A 90 30.24 6.63 -15.06
C CYS A 90 31.67 6.21 -15.38
N ARG A 91 31.85 5.71 -16.61
CA ARG A 91 33.15 5.52 -17.26
C ARG A 91 33.25 6.40 -18.50
N TYR A 92 34.34 7.16 -18.58
CA TYR A 92 34.70 7.98 -19.74
C TYR A 92 36.23 8.06 -19.90
N ASP A 93 36.78 7.32 -20.84
CA ASP A 93 38.24 7.13 -20.98
C ASP A 93 38.92 8.18 -21.87
N PHE A 94 38.35 9.37 -22.00
CA PHE A 94 38.92 10.45 -22.81
C PHE A 94 39.26 11.65 -21.92
N SER A 95 40.51 12.13 -22.02
CA SER A 95 40.98 13.31 -21.28
C SER A 95 40.84 14.63 -22.07
N THR A 96 40.35 14.56 -23.31
CA THR A 96 40.12 15.72 -24.18
C THR A 96 38.63 15.88 -24.48
N GLY A 97 38.05 17.05 -24.16
CA GLY A 97 36.70 17.41 -24.60
C GLY A 97 35.61 17.55 -23.53
N GLY A 98 35.92 18.12 -22.36
CA GLY A 98 34.95 18.28 -21.26
C GLY A 98 35.03 17.12 -20.25
N GLY A 99 34.46 17.32 -19.07
CA GLY A 99 34.28 16.26 -18.07
C GLY A 99 33.13 15.33 -18.41
N ALA A 100 33.06 14.21 -17.69
CA ALA A 100 32.01 13.20 -17.73
C ALA A 100 31.26 13.10 -16.39
N LEU A 101 30.22 12.25 -16.36
CA LEU A 101 29.22 12.17 -15.29
C LEU A 101 28.51 13.51 -15.17
N ASN A 102 27.84 13.88 -16.26
CA ASN A 102 27.29 15.20 -16.52
C ASN A 102 25.82 15.25 -16.10
N ILE A 103 25.56 15.05 -14.82
CA ILE A 103 24.20 15.02 -14.26
C ILE A 103 23.77 16.44 -13.93
N ASN A 104 22.67 16.88 -14.52
CA ASN A 104 22.00 18.13 -14.15
C ASN A 104 21.24 17.98 -12.84
N GLU A 105 20.46 16.91 -12.73
CA GLU A 105 19.55 16.72 -11.61
C GLU A 105 19.06 15.28 -11.57
N VAL A 106 18.60 14.83 -10.41
CA VAL A 106 17.82 13.61 -10.27
C VAL A 106 16.43 13.92 -9.76
N GLU A 107 15.41 13.40 -10.42
CA GLU A 107 14.01 13.64 -10.10
C GLU A 107 13.34 12.33 -9.69
N PHE A 108 12.57 12.36 -8.60
CA PHE A 108 11.84 11.25 -8.04
C PHE A 108 10.35 11.51 -8.29
N HIS A 109 9.71 10.63 -9.05
CA HIS A 109 8.31 10.78 -9.49
C HIS A 109 7.38 9.95 -8.64
N PHE A 110 6.36 10.59 -8.10
CA PHE A 110 5.33 9.99 -7.28
C PHE A 110 4.01 9.84 -8.06
N GLY A 111 3.09 9.03 -7.53
CA GLY A 111 1.71 8.94 -7.99
C GLY A 111 1.05 10.32 -8.15
N ALA A 112 0.01 10.40 -8.98
CA ALA A 112 -0.71 11.63 -9.31
C ALA A 112 0.12 12.76 -9.97
N GLY A 113 1.37 12.49 -10.38
CA GLY A 113 2.19 13.41 -11.17
C GLY A 113 3.02 14.40 -10.35
N TYR A 114 3.22 14.12 -9.06
CA TYR A 114 4.12 14.90 -8.22
C TYR A 114 5.57 14.45 -8.40
N SER A 115 6.51 15.39 -8.29
CA SER A 115 7.94 15.09 -8.36
C SER A 115 8.70 15.92 -7.35
N ILE A 116 9.77 15.34 -6.81
CA ILE A 116 10.79 16.06 -6.02
C ILE A 116 12.16 15.84 -6.66
N TYR A 117 13.06 16.76 -6.41
CA TYR A 117 14.44 16.67 -6.89
C TYR A 117 15.37 16.19 -5.79
N GLY A 118 16.50 15.61 -6.22
CA GLY A 118 17.66 15.40 -5.37
C GLY A 118 18.06 16.72 -4.72
N CYS A 119 18.45 16.66 -3.46
CA CYS A 119 18.65 17.88 -2.66
C CYS A 119 20.02 17.98 -2.01
N TYR A 120 20.81 16.91 -2.04
CA TYR A 120 22.22 16.94 -1.69
C TYR A 120 22.97 15.77 -2.31
N VAL A 121 24.27 15.99 -2.51
CA VAL A 121 25.24 14.92 -2.79
C VAL A 121 25.83 14.46 -1.46
N THR A 122 25.68 13.18 -1.14
CA THR A 122 26.19 12.62 0.13
C THR A 122 27.60 12.04 0.00
N SER A 123 27.98 11.59 -1.20
CA SER A 123 29.34 11.17 -1.51
C SER A 123 29.56 11.22 -3.02
N PHE A 124 30.83 11.30 -3.42
CA PHE A 124 31.18 11.25 -4.83
C PHE A 124 32.61 10.74 -5.03
N VAL A 125 32.88 10.28 -6.26
CA VAL A 125 34.22 9.94 -6.75
C VAL A 125 34.46 10.76 -8.01
N SER A 126 35.46 11.63 -7.97
CA SER A 126 35.94 12.39 -9.13
C SER A 126 37.35 11.96 -9.50
N ASN A 127 37.73 12.14 -10.77
CA ASN A 127 39.06 11.81 -11.24
C ASN A 127 39.46 12.62 -12.47
N GLY A 128 40.77 12.71 -12.73
CA GLY A 128 41.29 13.22 -13.99
C GLY A 128 41.38 14.74 -14.06
N ASN A 129 41.90 15.21 -15.19
CA ASN A 129 42.21 16.62 -15.46
C ASN A 129 41.00 17.46 -15.86
N THR A 130 39.83 16.85 -16.08
CA THR A 130 38.60 17.54 -16.51
C THR A 130 37.58 17.73 -15.38
N TYR A 131 37.90 17.30 -14.15
CA TYR A 131 37.08 17.55 -12.96
C TYR A 131 37.00 19.04 -12.62
N VAL A 132 35.80 19.54 -12.33
CA VAL A 132 35.58 20.90 -11.84
C VAL A 132 35.28 20.85 -10.33
N PRO A 133 36.19 21.33 -9.45
CA PRO A 133 35.96 21.32 -8.02
C PRO A 133 34.65 22.00 -7.60
N GLY A 134 33.85 21.29 -6.80
CA GLY A 134 32.55 21.76 -6.31
C GLY A 134 31.38 21.52 -7.27
N SER A 135 31.61 21.02 -8.49
CA SER A 135 30.52 20.77 -9.44
C SER A 135 29.62 19.60 -9.06
N ALA A 136 30.02 18.74 -8.12
CA ALA A 136 29.21 17.61 -7.69
C ALA A 136 27.85 18.08 -7.16
N GLU A 137 27.86 19.15 -6.35
CA GLU A 137 26.65 19.71 -5.72
C GLU A 137 25.62 20.22 -6.74
N TRP A 138 26.04 20.51 -7.97
CA TRP A 138 25.16 20.97 -9.04
C TRP A 138 24.23 19.88 -9.57
N ALA A 139 24.47 18.61 -9.24
CA ALA A 139 23.58 17.50 -9.59
C ALA A 139 22.40 17.34 -8.60
N ALA A 140 22.32 18.20 -7.58
CA ALA A 140 21.31 18.14 -6.51
C ALA A 140 20.95 19.54 -6.00
N ASP A 141 20.85 20.51 -6.91
CA ASP A 141 20.58 21.93 -6.60
C ASP A 141 19.19 22.42 -7.04
N CYS A 142 18.35 21.49 -7.49
CA CYS A 142 17.01 21.70 -8.05
C CYS A 142 17.03 22.59 -9.29
N ASN A 143 18.07 22.50 -10.12
CA ASN A 143 18.22 23.31 -11.31
C ASN A 143 18.75 22.51 -12.51
N LEU A 144 17.84 22.21 -13.44
CA LEU A 144 18.15 21.50 -14.69
C LEU A 144 19.13 22.23 -15.63
N VAL A 145 19.57 23.46 -15.32
CA VAL A 145 20.50 24.23 -16.16
C VAL A 145 21.96 24.04 -15.74
N THR A 146 22.22 23.75 -14.48
CA THR A 146 23.54 23.43 -13.95
C THR A 146 23.82 21.94 -14.18
N LEU A 147 25.09 21.54 -14.34
CA LEU A 147 25.47 20.12 -14.46
C LEU A 147 26.82 19.84 -13.82
N SER A 148 26.97 18.65 -13.26
CA SER A 148 28.23 18.18 -12.70
C SER A 148 29.29 17.94 -13.78
N TYR A 149 30.57 18.11 -13.42
CA TYR A 149 31.72 17.74 -14.24
C TYR A 149 32.68 16.92 -13.38
N MET A 150 32.49 15.61 -13.32
CA MET A 150 33.24 14.74 -12.39
C MET A 150 34.58 14.27 -12.93
N GLY A 151 34.85 14.54 -14.21
CA GLY A 151 36.16 14.44 -14.84
C GLY A 151 36.28 13.30 -15.84
N ASN A 152 37.25 12.41 -15.72
CA ASN A 152 37.42 11.28 -16.63
C ASN A 152 38.06 10.07 -15.96
N THR A 153 37.95 8.91 -16.60
CA THR A 153 38.52 7.63 -16.15
C THR A 153 39.76 7.22 -16.95
N GLU A 154 40.40 8.15 -17.68
CA GLU A 154 41.61 7.84 -18.43
C GLU A 154 42.71 7.34 -17.47
N ASN A 155 43.32 6.20 -17.81
CA ASN A 155 44.37 5.54 -17.02
C ASN A 155 43.94 5.04 -15.63
N THR A 156 42.64 4.87 -15.37
CA THR A 156 42.13 4.25 -14.14
C THR A 156 41.02 3.26 -14.44
N THR A 157 40.78 2.34 -13.50
CA THR A 157 39.62 1.44 -13.51
C THR A 157 38.56 1.88 -12.50
N ILE A 158 38.81 2.95 -11.75
CA ILE A 158 37.84 3.52 -10.81
C ILE A 158 36.83 4.32 -11.63
N ARG A 159 35.55 4.00 -11.47
CA ARG A 159 34.45 4.75 -12.08
C ARG A 159 34.26 6.08 -11.34
N LEU A 160 33.84 7.11 -12.06
CA LEU A 160 33.31 8.33 -11.45
C LEU A 160 32.00 7.96 -10.75
N ARG A 161 31.64 8.66 -9.67
CA ARG A 161 30.38 8.43 -8.96
C ARG A 161 29.78 9.69 -8.37
N LEU A 162 28.47 9.80 -8.41
CA LEU A 162 27.66 10.71 -7.59
C LEU A 162 26.67 9.86 -6.79
N THR A 163 26.49 10.19 -5.51
CA THR A 163 25.46 9.58 -4.66
C THR A 163 24.53 10.68 -4.16
N ILE A 164 23.26 10.58 -4.52
CA ILE A 164 22.25 11.63 -4.36
C ILE A 164 21.18 11.15 -3.37
N GLY A 165 20.84 12.03 -2.44
CA GLY A 165 19.79 11.81 -1.47
C GLY A 165 18.64 12.80 -1.61
N ILE A 166 17.50 12.38 -1.07
CA ILE A 166 16.38 13.26 -0.74
C ILE A 166 16.31 13.42 0.78
N LEU A 167 15.84 14.58 1.22
CA LEU A 167 15.95 15.01 2.62
C LEU A 167 14.94 14.30 3.50
N ASP A 168 13.69 14.23 3.03
CA ASP A 168 12.57 13.75 3.80
C ASP A 168 11.82 12.69 3.00
N ALA A 169 11.56 11.55 3.66
CA ALA A 169 10.54 10.64 3.18
C ALA A 169 9.18 11.35 3.21
N PRO A 170 8.26 11.04 2.28
CA PRO A 170 6.89 11.51 2.39
C PRO A 170 6.34 11.21 3.78
N SER A 171 5.73 12.20 4.42
CA SER A 171 5.00 11.98 5.66
C SER A 171 3.80 11.10 5.37
N THR A 172 3.54 10.07 6.18
CA THR A 172 2.44 9.14 5.94
C THR A 172 1.32 9.33 6.94
N ILE A 173 0.08 9.48 6.44
CA ILE A 173 -1.14 9.37 7.23
C ILE A 173 -1.77 8.03 6.86
N VAL A 174 -1.64 7.05 7.75
CA VAL A 174 -2.28 5.74 7.63
C VAL A 174 -3.27 5.61 8.76
N GLU A 175 -4.54 5.43 8.42
CA GLU A 175 -5.61 5.22 9.40
C GLU A 175 -6.51 4.10 8.92
N GLU A 176 -6.92 3.24 9.84
CA GLU A 176 -7.89 2.18 9.58
C GLU A 176 -9.11 2.41 10.47
N THR A 177 -10.29 2.50 9.85
CA THR A 177 -11.55 2.82 10.51
C THR A 177 -12.73 2.10 9.84
N CYS A 178 -13.95 2.37 10.27
CA CYS A 178 -15.14 1.72 9.75
C CYS A 178 -15.80 2.53 8.64
N SER A 179 -16.38 1.82 7.66
CA SER A 179 -17.26 2.38 6.65
C SER A 179 -18.35 3.22 7.30
N GLN A 180 -18.70 4.37 6.71
CA GLN A 180 -19.73 5.27 7.23
C GLN A 180 -19.45 5.88 8.63
N SER A 181 -18.22 5.76 9.16
CA SER A 181 -17.82 6.43 10.40
C SER A 181 -17.86 7.96 10.32
N GLY A 182 -17.80 8.51 9.09
CA GLY A 182 -17.65 9.93 8.84
C GLY A 182 -16.22 10.44 9.07
N PHE A 183 -15.24 9.54 9.21
CA PHE A 183 -13.84 9.94 9.32
C PHE A 183 -13.38 10.68 8.06
N GLU A 184 -12.73 11.81 8.28
CA GLU A 184 -12.16 12.64 7.24
C GLU A 184 -10.89 13.35 7.74
N VAL A 185 -9.93 13.56 6.86
CA VAL A 185 -8.71 14.32 7.12
C VAL A 185 -8.47 15.30 5.98
N MET A 186 -8.07 16.53 6.32
CA MET A 186 -7.71 17.55 5.35
C MET A 186 -6.18 17.61 5.22
N VAL A 187 -5.67 17.40 4.01
CA VAL A 187 -4.25 17.53 3.68
C VAL A 187 -4.11 18.60 2.61
N GLY A 188 -3.44 19.70 2.94
CA GLY A 188 -3.44 20.89 2.10
C GLY A 188 -4.86 21.41 1.90
N ASN A 189 -5.36 21.37 0.65
CA ASN A 189 -6.72 21.77 0.29
C ASN A 189 -7.60 20.57 -0.14
N ILE A 190 -7.11 19.35 0.02
CA ILE A 190 -7.79 18.13 -0.41
C ILE A 190 -8.37 17.42 0.82
N LEU A 191 -9.62 16.97 0.70
CA LEU A 191 -10.32 16.18 1.70
C LEU A 191 -10.15 14.70 1.38
N TYR A 192 -9.63 13.94 2.34
CA TYR A 192 -9.50 12.50 2.29
C TYR A 192 -10.54 11.86 3.20
N ASN A 193 -11.29 10.90 2.65
CA ASN A 193 -12.41 10.20 3.31
C ASN A 193 -12.72 8.90 2.55
N GLU A 194 -13.83 8.23 2.87
CA GLU A 194 -14.22 6.96 2.23
C GLU A 194 -14.37 7.04 0.69
N GLY A 195 -14.70 8.21 0.14
CA GLY A 195 -14.76 8.44 -1.31
C GLY A 195 -13.45 8.85 -1.95
N ASN A 196 -12.44 9.21 -1.16
CA ASN A 196 -11.09 9.56 -1.57
C ASN A 196 -10.07 9.08 -0.53
N PRO A 197 -9.84 7.76 -0.43
CA PRO A 197 -9.10 7.17 0.70
C PRO A 197 -7.58 7.22 0.55
N VAL A 198 -7.06 7.29 -0.67
CA VAL A 198 -5.62 7.19 -0.95
C VAL A 198 -5.19 8.34 -1.85
N GLY A 199 -4.03 8.94 -1.56
CA GLY A 199 -3.41 9.92 -2.44
C GLY A 199 -2.14 10.54 -1.87
N THR A 200 -1.53 11.41 -2.68
CA THR A 200 -0.29 12.12 -2.34
C THR A 200 -0.51 13.63 -2.51
N GLU A 201 0.01 14.44 -1.61
CA GLU A 201 -0.06 15.90 -1.66
C GLU A 201 1.32 16.54 -1.49
N LEU A 202 1.63 17.53 -2.33
CA LEU A 202 2.80 18.39 -2.15
C LEU A 202 2.39 19.66 -1.39
N LEU A 203 2.90 19.82 -0.17
CA LEU A 203 2.68 20.98 0.68
C LEU A 203 3.84 21.96 0.54
N THR A 204 3.62 23.04 -0.20
CA THR A 204 4.62 24.10 -0.35
C THR A 204 4.67 24.99 0.90
N ALA A 205 5.77 24.97 1.64
CA ALA A 205 5.93 25.83 2.80
C ALA A 205 6.44 27.23 2.40
N SER A 206 6.04 28.26 3.14
CA SER A 206 6.43 29.65 2.86
C SER A 206 7.93 29.94 2.99
N ASN A 207 8.67 29.02 3.61
CA ASN A 207 10.13 29.02 3.73
C ASN A 207 10.84 28.18 2.63
N GLY A 208 10.11 27.56 1.71
CA GLY A 208 10.67 26.75 0.62
C GLY A 208 11.12 25.34 1.03
N CYS A 209 10.69 24.86 2.19
CA CYS A 209 10.81 23.45 2.59
C CYS A 209 9.51 22.74 2.25
N ASP A 210 9.38 22.29 1.01
CA ASP A 210 8.18 21.58 0.57
C ASP A 210 8.12 20.20 1.25
N SER A 211 6.92 19.71 1.55
CA SER A 211 6.72 18.39 2.16
C SER A 211 5.77 17.56 1.31
N LEU A 212 6.16 16.33 0.98
CA LEU A 212 5.22 15.35 0.44
C LEU A 212 4.48 14.67 1.58
N VAL A 213 3.17 14.53 1.45
CA VAL A 213 2.32 13.77 2.36
C VAL A 213 1.59 12.68 1.58
N TYR A 214 1.77 11.43 1.98
CA TYR A 214 1.00 10.30 1.49
C TYR A 214 -0.13 9.97 2.47
N VAL A 215 -1.32 9.71 1.94
CA VAL A 215 -2.51 9.36 2.70
C VAL A 215 -2.99 7.99 2.23
N ASP A 216 -3.24 7.09 3.18
CA ASP A 216 -3.84 5.78 2.95
C ASP A 216 -4.84 5.46 4.07
N LEU A 217 -6.13 5.63 3.75
CA LEU A 217 -7.24 5.40 4.66
C LEU A 217 -7.94 4.09 4.31
N THR A 218 -8.01 3.17 5.27
CA THR A 218 -8.77 1.93 5.12
C THR A 218 -10.12 2.05 5.82
N PHE A 219 -11.21 1.77 5.10
CA PHE A 219 -12.58 1.77 5.62
C PHE A 219 -13.15 0.35 5.58
N ASN A 220 -13.22 -0.30 6.73
CA ASN A 220 -13.70 -1.66 6.88
C ASN A 220 -15.24 -1.71 6.95
N GLU A 221 -15.84 -2.63 6.20
CA GLU A 221 -17.30 -2.81 6.20
C GLU A 221 -17.84 -3.18 7.59
N GLN A 222 -18.98 -2.60 7.95
CA GLN A 222 -19.77 -3.04 9.09
C GLN A 222 -20.87 -3.99 8.63
N TYR A 223 -21.00 -5.14 9.28
CA TYR A 223 -22.08 -6.08 8.98
C TYR A 223 -23.18 -6.02 10.04
N ALA A 224 -24.42 -5.83 9.58
CA ALA A 224 -25.62 -6.08 10.35
C ALA A 224 -26.26 -7.37 9.85
N GLN A 225 -26.40 -8.37 10.73
CA GLN A 225 -27.05 -9.63 10.40
C GLN A 225 -28.31 -9.81 11.24
N GLU A 226 -29.44 -10.10 10.58
CA GLU A 226 -30.67 -10.50 11.25
C GLU A 226 -30.81 -12.02 11.22
N ILE A 227 -31.10 -12.61 12.37
CA ILE A 227 -31.38 -14.03 12.55
C ILE A 227 -32.81 -14.18 13.04
N ASN A 228 -33.67 -14.64 12.13
CA ASN A 228 -35.08 -14.80 12.40
C ASN A 228 -35.45 -16.29 12.44
N TYR A 229 -36.28 -16.67 13.42
CA TYR A 229 -36.86 -18.01 13.53
C TYR A 229 -38.33 -17.93 13.90
N THR A 230 -39.15 -18.81 13.33
CA THR A 230 -40.55 -18.99 13.74
C THR A 230 -40.85 -20.47 13.87
N GLY A 231 -41.16 -20.90 15.09
CA GLY A 231 -41.43 -22.29 15.45
C GLY A 231 -42.64 -22.44 16.37
N CYS A 232 -42.69 -23.57 17.05
CA CYS A 232 -43.71 -23.94 18.03
C CYS A 232 -43.10 -23.99 19.45
N SER A 233 -43.89 -23.60 20.45
CA SER A 233 -43.51 -23.76 21.86
C SER A 233 -43.17 -25.22 22.15
N GLY A 234 -42.01 -25.44 22.77
CA GLY A 234 -41.49 -26.78 23.08
C GLY A 234 -40.87 -27.56 21.92
N ASP A 235 -40.65 -26.97 20.74
CA ASP A 235 -39.98 -27.66 19.62
C ASP A 235 -38.45 -27.86 19.82
N GLY A 236 -37.87 -27.15 20.78
CA GLY A 236 -36.48 -27.29 21.18
C GLY A 236 -35.46 -26.53 20.33
N TYR A 237 -35.90 -25.61 19.44
CA TYR A 237 -34.96 -24.77 18.70
C TYR A 237 -34.09 -23.93 19.66
N SER A 238 -32.79 -23.88 19.39
CA SER A 238 -31.85 -23.03 20.11
C SER A 238 -30.59 -22.80 19.30
N MET A 239 -29.91 -21.68 19.54
CA MET A 239 -28.65 -21.35 18.91
C MET A 239 -27.79 -20.47 19.80
N VAL A 240 -26.48 -20.44 19.56
CA VAL A 240 -25.55 -19.58 20.29
C VAL A 240 -25.05 -18.49 19.33
N VAL A 241 -25.12 -17.24 19.78
CA VAL A 241 -24.50 -16.09 19.11
C VAL A 241 -23.58 -15.42 20.11
N GLY A 242 -22.30 -15.25 19.75
CA GLY A 242 -21.27 -14.82 20.70
C GLY A 242 -21.18 -15.79 21.89
N ASN A 243 -21.46 -15.28 23.10
CA ASN A 243 -21.49 -16.07 24.34
C ASN A 243 -22.92 -16.31 24.87
N ASN A 244 -23.96 -15.90 24.12
CA ASN A 244 -25.35 -15.95 24.56
C ASN A 244 -26.13 -17.05 23.84
N LEU A 245 -26.90 -17.82 24.63
CA LEU A 245 -27.83 -18.84 24.14
C LEU A 245 -29.19 -18.18 23.87
N TYR A 246 -29.66 -18.28 22.63
CA TYR A 246 -30.98 -17.86 22.20
C TYR A 246 -31.89 -19.08 22.04
N ASN A 247 -33.05 -19.05 22.68
CA ASN A 247 -34.04 -20.13 22.74
C ASN A 247 -35.41 -19.57 23.18
N GLU A 248 -36.38 -20.42 23.48
CA GLU A 248 -37.72 -20.00 23.91
C GLU A 248 -37.73 -19.12 25.19
N ALA A 249 -36.76 -19.29 26.10
CA ALA A 249 -36.62 -18.45 27.30
C ALA A 249 -35.84 -17.16 27.06
N ASN A 250 -35.09 -17.07 25.97
CA ASN A 250 -34.33 -15.90 25.53
C ASN A 250 -34.52 -15.71 24.01
N PRO A 251 -35.70 -15.25 23.57
CA PRO A 251 -36.07 -15.29 22.16
C PRO A 251 -35.50 -14.16 21.32
N SER A 252 -35.02 -13.07 21.91
CA SER A 252 -34.50 -11.94 21.14
C SER A 252 -33.38 -11.21 21.83
N GLY A 253 -32.55 -10.53 21.04
CA GLY A 253 -31.44 -9.74 21.56
C GLY A 253 -30.56 -9.19 20.46
N ILE A 254 -29.57 -8.39 20.88
CA ILE A 254 -28.58 -7.77 20.00
C ILE A 254 -27.20 -8.12 20.53
N GLU A 255 -26.37 -8.72 19.69
CA GLU A 255 -24.97 -9.01 19.97
C GLU A 255 -24.07 -8.09 19.15
N MET A 256 -23.07 -7.47 19.80
CA MET A 256 -21.99 -6.80 19.10
C MET A 256 -20.78 -7.73 19.07
N LEU A 257 -20.39 -8.16 17.87
CA LEU A 257 -19.18 -8.93 17.66
C LEU A 257 -18.06 -7.96 17.27
N MET A 258 -17.12 -7.77 18.19
CA MET A 258 -15.91 -6.99 17.90
C MET A 258 -15.07 -7.73 16.87
N THR A 259 -14.87 -7.11 15.71
CA THR A 259 -13.76 -7.48 14.84
C THR A 259 -12.46 -6.95 15.44
N GLN A 260 -11.33 -7.46 14.95
CA GLN A 260 -10.00 -7.11 15.46
C GLN A 260 -9.70 -5.59 15.36
N GLU A 261 -10.42 -4.88 14.48
CA GLU A 261 -10.24 -3.47 14.13
C GLU A 261 -11.36 -2.55 14.67
N ASN A 262 -12.11 -2.98 15.70
CA ASN A 262 -13.24 -2.23 16.31
C ASN A 262 -14.37 -1.83 15.33
N CYS A 263 -14.45 -2.45 14.15
CA CYS A 263 -15.62 -2.36 13.29
C CYS A 263 -16.61 -3.45 13.70
N ASP A 264 -17.43 -3.09 14.68
CA ASP A 264 -18.38 -3.98 15.31
C ASP A 264 -19.41 -4.48 14.30
N SER A 265 -19.56 -5.80 14.23
CA SER A 265 -20.70 -6.40 13.53
C SER A 265 -21.85 -6.54 14.51
N THR A 266 -23.05 -6.08 14.12
CA THR A 266 -24.24 -6.19 14.95
C THR A 266 -25.07 -7.38 14.50
N ILE A 267 -25.33 -8.34 15.38
CA ILE A 267 -26.26 -9.43 15.12
C ILE A 267 -27.55 -9.18 15.90
N ILE A 268 -28.67 -9.13 15.20
CA ILE A 268 -30.01 -9.00 15.78
C ILE A 268 -30.67 -10.38 15.71
N VAL A 269 -31.13 -10.88 16.85
CA VAL A 269 -31.82 -12.17 16.95
C VAL A 269 -33.29 -11.93 17.29
N ASP A 270 -34.20 -12.56 16.54
CA ASP A 270 -35.64 -12.58 16.81
C ASP A 270 -36.23 -13.98 16.56
N LEU A 271 -36.59 -14.67 17.64
CA LEU A 271 -37.15 -16.01 17.63
C LEU A 271 -38.61 -15.97 18.12
N VAL A 272 -39.53 -16.49 17.32
CA VAL A 272 -40.96 -16.56 17.62
C VAL A 272 -41.35 -18.01 17.88
N TYR A 273 -41.86 -18.29 19.08
CA TYR A 273 -42.40 -19.60 19.46
C TYR A 273 -43.91 -19.51 19.59
N ASN A 274 -44.63 -20.10 18.63
CA ASN A 274 -46.09 -20.09 18.63
C ASN A 274 -46.66 -21.19 19.54
N PRO A 275 -47.75 -20.93 20.28
CA PRO A 275 -48.38 -21.96 21.11
C PRO A 275 -48.78 -23.16 20.24
N TYR A 276 -48.45 -24.35 20.74
CA TYR A 276 -48.89 -25.60 20.13
C TYR A 276 -50.27 -25.97 20.68
N TYR A 277 -51.20 -26.29 19.79
CA TYR A 277 -52.56 -26.71 20.16
C TYR A 277 -52.70 -28.20 19.90
N ASP A 278 -52.78 -28.98 20.98
CA ASP A 278 -53.24 -30.36 20.91
C ASP A 278 -54.77 -30.40 20.92
N TYR A 279 -55.33 -31.17 20.00
CA TYR A 279 -56.75 -31.50 19.99
C TYR A 279 -56.92 -32.92 20.52
N GLU A 280 -57.47 -33.04 21.73
CA GLU A 280 -57.92 -34.33 22.26
C GLU A 280 -59.32 -34.64 21.73
N ILE A 281 -59.45 -35.72 20.95
CA ILE A 281 -60.74 -36.18 20.45
C ILE A 281 -61.23 -37.31 21.34
N ASN A 282 -62.08 -36.96 22.31
CA ASN A 282 -62.76 -37.92 23.18
C ASN A 282 -64.01 -38.46 22.47
N TYR A 283 -64.03 -39.76 22.20
CA TYR A 283 -65.20 -40.45 21.65
C TYR A 283 -65.72 -41.50 22.61
N GLN A 284 -67.00 -41.38 22.99
CA GLN A 284 -67.69 -42.36 23.82
C GLN A 284 -68.80 -43.01 23.00
N GLY A 285 -68.55 -44.25 22.59
CA GLY A 285 -69.41 -45.00 21.68
C GLY A 285 -69.68 -46.44 22.16
N CYS A 286 -70.41 -47.18 21.34
CA CYS A 286 -70.74 -48.58 21.59
C CYS A 286 -69.74 -49.51 20.90
N GLU A 287 -69.57 -50.74 21.42
CA GLU A 287 -68.73 -51.74 20.76
C GLU A 287 -69.23 -52.00 19.33
N GLY A 288 -68.39 -51.74 18.34
CA GLY A 288 -68.68 -51.96 16.92
C GLY A 288 -69.47 -50.85 16.22
N ASP A 289 -69.61 -49.66 16.80
CA ASP A 289 -70.31 -48.53 16.17
C ASP A 289 -69.62 -47.96 14.91
N GLY A 290 -68.39 -48.39 14.62
CA GLY A 290 -67.67 -48.03 13.42
C GLY A 290 -67.12 -46.61 13.42
N TYR A 291 -66.95 -45.98 14.60
CA TYR A 291 -66.38 -44.64 14.68
C TYR A 291 -65.01 -44.54 14.02
N GLU A 292 -64.87 -43.49 13.23
CA GLU A 292 -63.68 -43.15 12.47
C GLU A 292 -63.40 -41.66 12.63
N VAL A 293 -62.14 -41.33 12.92
CA VAL A 293 -61.66 -39.95 12.87
C VAL A 293 -60.50 -39.83 11.90
N ILE A 294 -60.53 -38.77 11.09
CA ILE A 294 -59.48 -38.48 10.11
C ILE A 294 -58.67 -37.29 10.63
N VAL A 295 -57.38 -37.50 10.89
CA VAL A 295 -56.44 -36.44 11.29
C VAL A 295 -55.33 -36.38 10.25
N ASN A 296 -55.19 -35.25 9.55
CA ASN A 296 -54.23 -35.03 8.47
C ASN A 296 -54.24 -36.14 7.38
N GLY A 297 -55.43 -36.64 7.04
CA GLY A 297 -55.60 -37.70 6.02
C GLY A 297 -55.32 -39.12 6.52
N ILE A 298 -54.91 -39.30 7.79
CA ILE A 298 -54.76 -40.60 8.42
C ILE A 298 -56.06 -40.97 9.13
N VAL A 299 -56.52 -42.20 8.88
CA VAL A 299 -57.73 -42.79 9.42
C VAL A 299 -57.45 -43.54 10.72
N TYR A 300 -58.11 -43.15 11.81
CA TYR A 300 -58.07 -43.84 13.10
C TYR A 300 -59.42 -44.53 13.37
N ARG A 301 -59.40 -45.84 13.57
CA ARG A 301 -60.58 -46.68 13.86
C ARG A 301 -60.45 -47.33 15.24
N SER A 302 -61.57 -47.54 15.94
CA SER A 302 -61.59 -48.32 17.18
C SER A 302 -61.25 -49.80 16.88
N LEU A 303 -60.38 -50.42 17.69
CA LEU A 303 -59.98 -51.83 17.53
C LEU A 303 -61.07 -52.78 18.05
N ILE A 304 -61.51 -53.72 17.22
CA ILE A 304 -62.39 -54.83 17.63
C ILE A 304 -61.55 -55.86 18.39
N ARG A 305 -61.75 -56.03 19.70
CA ARG A 305 -61.26 -57.23 20.42
C ARG A 305 -62.35 -58.30 20.40
N MET A 306 -62.26 -59.25 19.47
CA MET A 306 -63.09 -60.45 19.54
C MET A 306 -62.67 -61.31 20.74
N GLY A 307 -63.54 -61.42 21.73
CA GLY A 307 -63.39 -62.39 22.83
C GLY A 307 -63.46 -63.82 22.30
N GLN A 308 -62.42 -64.62 22.59
CA GLN A 308 -62.49 -66.07 22.45
C GLN A 308 -63.45 -66.63 23.51
N LYS A 309 -64.39 -67.46 23.04
CA LYS A 309 -65.32 -68.24 23.85
C LYS A 309 -64.64 -69.46 24.44
#